data_AF-A0A1H7P0R1-F1
#
_entry.id   AF-A0A1H7P0R1-F1
#
_cell.length_a   1.000
_cell.length_b   1.000
_cell.length_c   1.000
_cell.angle_alpha   90.00
_cell.angle_beta   90.00
_cell.angle_gamma   90.00
#
_symmetry.space_group_name_H-M   'P 1'
#
loop_
_entity.id
_entity.type
_entity.pdbx_description
1 polymer ?
#
loop_
_entity_poly.entity_id
_entity_poly.type
_entity_poly.pdbx_seq_one_letter_code
_entity_poly.pdbx_strand_id
1 'polypeptide(L)'
;MTNASRVLLWAAYGWLTAGGVLHFAIDVVSQYLRGKRVPGAETTLYYGMNSAYAFGQVLFGVVGLGLCWRAATLAGGLPFAMLSLVAVLGWLAIGFLFIEYWEPKFGIAVFGLLIVARLAIA
;
A
#
# COMPACT_ATOMS: atom_id res chain seq x y z
N MET A 1 1.58 -21.67 11.61
CA MET A 1 0.74 -20.70 10.86
C MET A 1 -0.33 -21.48 10.11
N THR A 2 -1.60 -21.12 10.29
CA THR A 2 -2.75 -21.79 9.64
C THR A 2 -2.85 -21.44 8.16
N ASN A 3 -3.59 -22.24 7.39
CA ASN A 3 -3.87 -21.94 5.97
C ASN A 3 -4.62 -20.61 5.81
N ALA A 4 -5.57 -20.32 6.69
CA ALA A 4 -6.30 -19.05 6.69
C ALA A 4 -5.36 -17.85 6.94
N SER A 5 -4.44 -17.96 7.90
CA SER A 5 -3.44 -16.92 8.18
C SER A 5 -2.53 -16.65 6.97
N ARG A 6 -2.13 -17.70 6.24
CA ARG A 6 -1.36 -17.56 4.99
C ARG A 6 -2.16 -16.82 3.91
N VAL A 7 -3.42 -17.19 3.70
CA VAL A 7 -4.28 -16.54 2.71
C VAL A 7 -4.44 -15.04 3.02
N LEU A 8 -4.60 -14.66 4.29
CA LEU A 8 -4.69 -13.26 4.68
C LEU A 8 -3.41 -12.48 4.42
N LEU A 9 -2.23 -13.07 4.63
CA LEU A 9 -0.96 -12.40 4.29
C LEU A 9 -0.84 -12.17 2.77
N TRP A 10 -1.13 -13.20 1.96
CA TRP A 10 -1.14 -13.06 0.50
C TRP A 10 -2.16 -12.02 0.02
N ALA A 11 -3.36 -12.02 0.61
CA ALA A 11 -4.38 -11.03 0.31
C ALA A 11 -3.94 -9.61 0.71
N ALA A 12 -3.36 -9.44 1.91
CA ALA A 12 -2.91 -8.13 2.40
C ALA A 12 -1.85 -7.53 1.47
N TYR A 13 -0.77 -8.26 1.20
CA TYR A 13 0.32 -7.73 0.39
C TYR A 13 -0.04 -7.67 -1.10
N GLY A 14 -0.87 -8.59 -1.60
CA GLY A 14 -1.41 -8.53 -2.96
C GLY A 14 -2.31 -7.32 -3.16
N TRP A 15 -3.19 -7.05 -2.20
CA TRP A 15 -4.04 -5.86 -2.18
C TRP A 15 -3.21 -4.58 -2.16
N LEU A 16 -2.20 -4.48 -1.29
CA LEU A 16 -1.33 -3.31 -1.22
C LEU A 16 -0.56 -3.07 -2.52
N THR A 17 0.02 -4.13 -3.12
CA THR A 17 0.73 -4.02 -4.40
C THR A 17 -0.21 -3.59 -5.52
N ALA A 18 -1.36 -4.25 -5.66
CA ALA A 18 -2.33 -3.93 -6.70
C ALA A 18 -2.89 -2.51 -6.53
N GLY A 19 -3.22 -2.11 -5.31
CA GLY A 19 -3.68 -0.77 -4.97
C GLY A 19 -2.65 0.30 -5.32
N GLY A 20 -1.38 0.09 -4.97
CA GLY A 20 -0.28 1.00 -5.34
C GLY A 20 -0.10 1.11 -6.86
N VAL A 21 -0.15 -0.01 -7.60
CA VAL A 21 -0.07 0.01 -9.07
C VAL A 21 -1.22 0.81 -9.67
N LEU A 22 -2.46 0.59 -9.20
CA LEU A 22 -3.63 1.32 -9.69
C LEU A 22 -3.55 2.81 -9.38
N HIS A 23 -3.15 3.17 -8.16
CA HIS A 23 -2.92 4.56 -7.75
C HIS A 23 -1.93 5.25 -8.69
N PHE A 24 -0.77 4.62 -8.94
CA PHE A 24 0.23 5.18 -9.85
C PHE A 24 -0.30 5.32 -11.29
N ALA A 25 -0.97 4.29 -11.80
CA ALA A 25 -1.49 4.29 -13.16
C ALA A 25 -2.54 5.40 -13.37
N ILE A 26 -3.42 5.62 -12.38
CA ILE A 26 -4.50 6.59 -12.45
C ILE A 26 -4.00 8.01 -12.19
N ASP A 27 -3.32 8.23 -11.07
CA ASP A 27 -3.00 9.57 -10.58
C ASP A 27 -1.69 10.13 -11.13
N VAL A 28 -0.83 9.28 -11.68
CA VAL A 28 0.41 9.73 -12.31
C VAL A 28 0.33 9.53 -13.82
N VAL A 29 0.30 8.28 -14.28
CA VAL A 29 0.44 7.96 -15.71
C VAL A 29 -0.72 8.52 -16.54
N SER A 30 -1.96 8.22 -16.16
CA SER A 30 -3.14 8.67 -16.90
C SER A 30 -3.28 10.19 -16.89
N GLN A 31 -3.07 10.84 -15.75
CA GLN A 31 -3.13 12.30 -15.69
C GLN A 31 -2.02 12.97 -16.51
N TYR A 32 -0.80 12.43 -16.48
CA TYR A 32 0.33 12.93 -17.27
C TYR A 32 0.06 12.83 -18.77
N LEU A 33 -0.35 11.65 -19.24
CA LEU A 33 -0.64 11.41 -20.66
C LEU A 33 -1.81 12.26 -21.18
N ARG A 34 -2.78 12.58 -20.32
CA ARG A 34 -3.93 13.42 -20.67
C ARG A 34 -3.66 14.92 -20.57
N GLY A 35 -2.46 15.33 -20.15
CA GLY A 35 -2.10 16.74 -19.94
C GLY A 35 -3.06 17.46 -18.99
N LYS A 36 -3.59 16.75 -17.98
CA LYS A 36 -4.65 17.26 -17.10
C LYS A 36 -4.22 18.43 -16.19
N ARG A 37 -2.91 18.64 -16.02
CA ARG A 37 -2.34 19.63 -15.11
C ARG A 37 -1.36 20.54 -15.83
N VAL A 38 -1.39 21.83 -15.49
CA VAL A 38 -0.48 22.84 -16.05
C VAL A 38 0.92 22.66 -15.45
N PRO A 39 2.00 22.68 -16.24
CA PRO A 39 3.36 22.58 -15.71
C PRO A 39 3.67 23.68 -14.68
N GLY A 40 4.26 23.29 -13.56
CA GLY A 40 4.58 24.20 -12.45
C GLY A 40 4.93 23.45 -11.17
N ALA A 41 5.31 24.17 -10.12
CA ALA A 41 5.72 23.58 -8.85
C ALA A 41 4.63 22.70 -8.21
N GLU A 42 3.37 23.13 -8.27
CA GLU A 42 2.22 22.38 -7.75
C GLU A 42 2.03 21.03 -8.46
N THR A 43 2.17 21.01 -9.79
CA THR A 43 2.07 19.79 -10.59
C THR A 43 3.23 18.85 -10.33
N THR A 44 4.45 19.37 -10.18
CA THR A 44 5.62 18.57 -9.78
C THR A 44 5.42 17.95 -8.40
N LEU A 45 4.94 18.73 -7.41
CA LEU A 45 4.62 18.23 -6.09
C LEU A 45 3.55 17.14 -6.14
N TYR A 46 2.48 17.36 -6.91
CA TYR A 46 1.41 16.38 -7.06
C TYR A 46 1.94 15.05 -7.62
N TYR A 47 2.67 15.07 -8.74
CA TYR A 47 3.19 13.84 -9.32
C TYR A 47 4.24 13.19 -8.45
N GLY A 48 5.13 13.96 -7.83
CA GLY A 48 6.14 13.45 -6.90
C GLY A 48 5.50 12.76 -5.69
N MET A 49 4.51 13.41 -5.07
CA MET A 49 3.80 12.87 -3.92
C MET A 49 3.04 11.59 -4.27
N ASN A 50 2.24 11.60 -5.34
CA ASN A 50 1.48 10.41 -5.75
C ASN A 50 2.39 9.26 -6.21
N SER A 51 3.50 9.58 -6.88
CA SER A 51 4.50 8.57 -7.26
C SER A 51 5.15 7.94 -6.03
N ALA A 52 5.65 8.74 -5.10
CA ALA A 52 6.30 8.24 -3.88
C ALA A 52 5.33 7.43 -3.02
N TYR A 53 4.10 7.92 -2.87
CA TYR A 53 3.02 7.23 -2.17
C TYR A 53 2.75 5.84 -2.75
N ALA A 54 2.52 5.78 -4.06
CA ALA A 54 2.21 4.54 -4.77
C ALA A 54 3.40 3.58 -4.84
N PHE A 55 4.59 4.05 -5.19
CA PHE A 55 5.78 3.20 -5.24
C PHE A 55 6.15 2.62 -3.89
N GLY A 56 5.98 3.38 -2.80
CA GLY A 56 6.15 2.86 -1.45
C GLY A 56 5.25 1.64 -1.20
N GLN A 57 3.97 1.72 -1.58
CA GLN A 57 3.03 0.61 -1.43
C GLN A 57 3.41 -0.59 -2.31
N VAL A 58 3.76 -0.34 -3.57
CA VAL A 58 4.17 -1.40 -4.51
C VAL A 58 5.38 -2.14 -3.98
N LEU A 59 6.44 -1.42 -3.60
CA LEU A 59 7.68 -2.01 -3.10
C LEU A 59 7.44 -2.78 -1.80
N PHE A 60 6.73 -2.20 -0.84
CA PHE A 60 6.44 -2.87 0.43
C PHE A 60 5.58 -4.11 0.23
N GLY A 61 4.54 -4.03 -0.61
CA GLY A 61 3.69 -5.15 -0.95
C GLY A 61 4.46 -6.26 -1.67
N VAL A 62 5.30 -5.94 -2.66
CA VAL A 62 6.11 -6.94 -3.38
C VAL A 62 7.11 -7.62 -2.45
N VAL A 63 7.76 -6.88 -1.54
CA VAL A 63 8.62 -7.47 -0.50
C VAL A 63 7.80 -8.39 0.41
N GLY A 64 6.61 -7.97 0.86
CA GLY A 64 5.71 -8.79 1.65
C GLY A 64 5.29 -10.09 0.94
N LEU A 65 4.93 -10.01 -0.35
CA LEU A 65 4.64 -11.18 -1.19
C LEU A 65 5.86 -12.10 -1.34
N GLY A 66 7.05 -11.53 -1.55
CA GLY A 66 8.31 -12.27 -1.61
C GLY A 66 8.59 -13.02 -0.32
N LEU A 67 8.36 -12.41 0.85
CA LEU A 67 8.47 -13.07 2.15
C LEU A 67 7.38 -14.14 2.33
N CYS A 68 6.14 -13.91 1.89
CA CYS A 68 5.09 -14.93 1.93
C CYS A 68 5.46 -16.18 1.12
N TRP A 69 6.17 -16.00 0.01
CA TRP A 69 6.67 -17.10 -0.82
C TRP A 69 7.88 -17.79 -0.19
N ARG A 70 8.93 -17.03 0.15
CA ARG A 70 10.26 -17.60 0.47
C ARG A 70 10.51 -17.78 1.96
N ALA A 71 9.86 -17.01 2.82
CA ALA A 71 10.12 -16.95 4.25
C ALA A 71 8.83 -16.67 5.04
N ALA A 72 7.82 -17.52 4.85
CA ALA A 72 6.48 -17.31 5.39
C ALA A 72 6.44 -17.18 6.93
N THR A 73 7.42 -17.77 7.63
CA THR A 73 7.60 -17.61 9.07
C THR A 73 8.01 -16.19 9.47
N LEU A 74 8.86 -15.53 8.67
CA LEU A 74 9.22 -14.12 8.88
C LEU A 74 8.05 -13.21 8.56
N ALA A 75 7.35 -13.45 7.45
CA ALA A 75 6.14 -12.69 7.08
C ALA A 75 5.04 -12.81 8.15
N GLY A 76 4.92 -13.97 8.78
CA GLY A 76 4.00 -14.21 9.89
C GLY A 76 4.53 -13.75 11.26
N GLY A 77 5.75 -13.27 11.36
CA GLY A 77 6.33 -12.83 12.62
C GLY A 77 5.65 -11.57 13.15
N LEU A 78 5.56 -11.44 14.47
CA LEU A 78 5.08 -10.23 15.13
C LEU A 78 5.84 -8.96 14.69
N PRO A 79 7.18 -8.96 14.54
CA PRO A 79 7.91 -7.78 14.09
C PRO A 79 7.45 -7.27 12.71
N PHE A 80 7.21 -8.18 11.76
CA PHE A 80 6.79 -7.80 10.41
C PHE A 80 5.33 -7.30 10.36
N ALA A 81 4.47 -7.86 11.21
CA ALA A 81 3.12 -7.35 11.39
C ALA A 81 3.13 -5.93 11.98
N MET A 82 3.96 -5.67 13.00
CA MET A 82 4.11 -4.33 13.58
C MET A 82 4.65 -3.31 12.56
N LEU A 83 5.67 -3.69 11.78
CA LEU A 83 6.16 -2.86 10.68
C LEU A 83 5.05 -2.55 9.67
N SER A 84 4.22 -3.53 9.33
CA SER A 84 3.09 -3.35 8.42
C SER A 84 2.04 -2.37 8.98
N LEU A 85 1.75 -2.44 10.28
CA LEU A 85 0.82 -1.50 10.95
C LEU A 85 1.38 -0.08 11.03
N VAL A 86 2.69 0.07 11.29
CA VAL A 86 3.36 1.39 11.22
C VAL A 86 3.26 1.95 9.81
N ALA A 87 3.47 1.12 8.79
CA ALA A 87 3.35 1.53 7.40
C ALA A 87 1.91 1.96 7.05
N VAL A 88 0.89 1.25 7.54
CA VAL A 88 -0.53 1.66 7.43
C VAL A 88 -0.75 3.05 7.99
N LEU A 89 -0.28 3.31 9.21
CA LEU A 89 -0.41 4.62 9.85
C LEU A 89 0.32 5.71 9.04
N GLY A 90 1.51 5.42 8.53
CA GLY A 90 2.28 6.33 7.68
C GLY A 90 1.54 6.68 6.39
N TRP A 91 1.02 5.69 5.66
CA TRP A 91 0.25 5.96 4.45
C TRP A 91 -1.12 6.60 4.71
N LEU A 92 -1.79 6.29 5.82
CA LEU A 92 -3.01 7.00 6.19
C LEU A 92 -2.71 8.46 6.53
N ALA A 93 -1.65 8.74 7.28
CA ALA A 93 -1.23 10.10 7.59
C ALA A 93 -0.95 10.90 6.31
N ILE A 94 -0.15 10.35 5.37
CA ILE A 94 0.09 10.99 4.07
C ILE A 94 -1.22 11.15 3.30
N GLY A 95 -2.07 10.12 3.28
CA GLY A 95 -3.37 10.16 2.61
C GLY A 95 -4.25 11.29 3.12
N PHE A 96 -4.41 11.43 4.44
CA PHE A 96 -5.23 12.50 5.02
C PHE A 96 -4.64 13.90 4.85
N LEU A 97 -3.30 14.03 4.84
CA LEU A 97 -2.63 15.33 4.72
C LEU A 97 -2.53 15.84 3.28
N PHE A 98 -2.37 14.94 2.30
CA PHE A 98 -1.99 15.33 0.93
C PHE A 98 -2.92 14.81 -0.17
N ILE A 99 -3.80 13.84 0.14
CA ILE A 99 -4.71 13.24 -0.85
C ILE A 99 -6.16 13.61 -0.50
N GLU A 100 -6.80 14.35 -1.40
CA GLU A 100 -8.14 14.90 -1.15
C GLU A 100 -9.24 13.84 -1.17
N TYR A 101 -9.14 12.89 -2.10
CA TYR A 101 -10.12 11.83 -2.32
C TYR A 101 -9.90 10.63 -1.39
N TRP A 102 -10.91 9.77 -1.27
CA TRP A 102 -10.98 8.78 -0.19
C TRP A 102 -10.45 7.40 -0.58
N GLU A 103 -10.45 7.09 -1.86
CA GLU A 103 -10.18 5.77 -2.43
C GLU A 103 -8.83 5.21 -1.95
N PRO A 104 -7.71 5.97 -1.94
CA PRO A 104 -6.43 5.48 -1.45
C PRO A 104 -6.44 5.23 0.06
N LYS A 105 -7.17 6.06 0.82
CA LYS A 105 -7.31 5.93 2.28
C LYS A 105 -8.05 4.63 2.62
N PHE A 106 -9.14 4.34 1.90
CA PHE A 106 -9.85 3.08 2.02
C PHE A 106 -8.97 1.89 1.62
N GLY A 107 -8.21 2.00 0.53
CA GLY A 107 -7.26 0.98 0.11
C GLY A 107 -6.26 0.61 1.22
N ILE A 108 -5.66 1.61 1.85
CA ILE A 108 -4.73 1.39 2.97
C ILE A 108 -5.44 0.86 4.22
N ALA A 109 -6.66 1.32 4.52
CA ALA A 109 -7.44 0.81 5.63
C ALA A 109 -7.75 -0.69 5.48
N VAL A 110 -8.11 -1.14 4.27
CA VAL A 110 -8.32 -2.57 3.96
C VAL A 110 -7.02 -3.36 4.16
N PHE A 111 -5.87 -2.85 3.70
CA PHE A 111 -4.58 -3.48 3.98
C PHE A 111 -4.35 -3.66 5.50
N GLY A 112 -4.56 -2.61 6.29
CA GLY A 112 -4.43 -2.67 7.75
C GLY A 112 -5.39 -3.68 8.40
N LEU A 113 -6.66 -3.70 7.98
CA LEU A 113 -7.65 -4.65 8.48
C LEU A 113 -7.26 -6.10 8.18
N LEU A 114 -6.68 -6.39 7.01
CA LEU A 114 -6.21 -7.72 6.67
C LEU A 114 -5.04 -8.16 7.57
N ILE A 115 -4.12 -7.25 7.92
CA ILE A 115 -3.03 -7.52 8.87
C ILE A 115 -3.58 -7.78 10.29
N VAL A 116 -4.54 -6.97 10.75
CA VAL A 116 -5.18 -7.16 12.06
C VAL A 116 -5.97 -8.46 12.12
N ALA A 117 -6.79 -8.75 11.11
CA ALA A 117 -7.54 -10.00 11.01
C ALA A 117 -6.59 -11.21 11.04
N ARG A 118 -5.46 -11.11 10.34
CA ARG A 118 -4.43 -12.13 10.36
C ARG A 118 -3.87 -12.37 11.76
N LEU A 119 -3.60 -11.32 12.54
CA LEU A 119 -3.11 -11.42 13.92
C LEU A 119 -4.15 -12.04 14.86
N ALA A 120 -5.44 -11.76 14.64
CA ALA A 120 -6.53 -12.31 15.44
C ALA A 120 -6.70 -13.83 15.27
N ILE A 121 -6.21 -14.42 14.18
CA ILE A 121 -6.29 -15.86 13.87
C ILE A 121 -4.92 -16.55 13.77
N ALA A 122 -3.85 -15.84 14.16
CA ALA A 122 -2.46 -16.26 13.99
C ALA A 122 -2.06 -17.41 14.92
#